data_AF-A0AAU6DU78-F1
#
_entry.id   AF-A0AAU6DU78-F1
#
_cell.length_a   1.000
_cell.length_b   1.000
_cell.length_c   1.000
_cell.angle_alpha   90.00
_cell.angle_beta   90.00
_cell.angle_gamma   90.00
#
_symmetry.space_group_name_H-M   'P 1'
#
loop_
_entity.id
_entity.type
_entity.pdbx_description
1 polymer ?
#
loop_
_entity_poly.entity_id
_entity_poly.type
_entity_poly.pdbx_seq_one_letter_code
_entity_poly.pdbx_strand_id
1 'polypeptide(L)'
;MLSEEELQQVILTHLAATFHHSGALLVFVAPGHLRIYSDAGIPLTLADVARSVPLDAPTPLLHAIRSGRPQFLADRAEYHSRWPQGISEPWLGPDVGRSVAPLGPSGDDQPQRAWMVTHDKGCRLSADERA
;
A
#
# COMPACT_ATOMS: atom_id res chain seq x y z
N MET A 1 -4.62 23.35 16.29
CA MET A 1 -4.21 22.94 14.93
C MET A 1 -3.57 21.57 15.07
N LEU A 2 -4.07 20.57 14.35
CA LEU A 2 -3.37 19.29 14.23
C LEU A 2 -2.16 19.52 13.32
N SER A 3 -1.02 18.95 13.69
CA SER A 3 0.15 18.84 12.81
C SER A 3 -0.13 17.91 11.64
N GLU A 4 0.68 17.99 10.57
CA GLU A 4 0.54 17.12 9.40
C GLU A 4 0.67 15.63 9.78
N GLU A 5 1.53 15.31 10.75
CA GLU A 5 1.74 13.96 11.28
C GLU A 5 0.53 13.44 12.06
N GLU A 6 -0.07 14.30 12.90
CA GLU A 6 -1.29 13.94 13.64
C GLU A 6 -2.49 13.76 12.70
N LEU A 7 -2.60 14.61 11.67
CA LEU A 7 -3.62 14.45 10.64
C LEU A 7 -3.46 13.14 9.86
N GLN A 8 -2.22 12.77 9.52
CA GLN A 8 -1.92 11.48 8.88
C GLN A 8 -2.30 10.31 9.78
N GLN A 9 -1.99 10.36 11.07
CA GLN A 9 -2.34 9.30 12.01
C GLN A 9 -3.85 9.16 12.20
N VAL A 10 -4.60 10.28 12.25
CA VAL A 10 -6.07 10.26 12.32
C VAL A 10 -6.68 9.65 11.06
N ILE A 11 -6.17 10.02 9.87
CA ILE A 11 -6.64 9.45 8.59
C ILE A 11 -6.33 7.95 8.52
N LEU A 12 -5.11 7.54 8.89
CA LEU A 12 -4.71 6.13 8.89
C LEU A 12 -5.55 5.31 9.88
N THR A 13 -5.76 5.82 11.09
CA THR A 13 -6.60 5.17 12.10
C THR A 13 -8.05 5.05 11.64
N HIS A 14 -8.59 6.10 11.01
CA HIS A 14 -9.94 6.07 10.49
C HIS A 14 -10.08 5.07 9.34
N LEU A 15 -9.14 5.06 8.38
CA LEU A 15 -9.12 4.07 7.30
C LEU A 15 -9.05 2.64 7.85
N ALA A 16 -8.14 2.35 8.79
CA ALA A 16 -8.04 1.03 9.41
C ALA A 16 -9.36 0.58 10.05
N ALA A 17 -10.00 1.49 10.80
CA ALA A 17 -11.26 1.24 11.48
C ALA A 17 -12.45 1.06 10.51
N THR A 18 -12.51 1.84 9.43
CA THR A 18 -13.59 1.78 8.42
C THR A 18 -13.65 0.43 7.73
N PHE A 19 -12.52 -0.24 7.59
CA PHE A 19 -12.46 -1.40 6.74
C PHE A 19 -12.28 -2.76 7.48
N HIS A 20 -12.31 -2.79 8.82
CA HIS A 20 -12.08 -4.03 9.59
C HIS A 20 -10.80 -4.76 9.13
N HIS A 21 -9.77 -4.00 8.74
CA HIS A 21 -8.56 -4.48 8.10
C HIS A 21 -7.43 -4.69 9.10
N SER A 22 -6.48 -5.55 8.75
CA SER A 22 -5.33 -5.91 9.59
C SER A 22 -4.26 -4.82 9.63
N GLY A 23 -4.33 -3.82 8.73
CA GLY A 23 -3.50 -2.62 8.76
C GLY A 23 -3.51 -1.84 7.44
N ALA A 24 -3.16 -0.56 7.53
CA ALA A 24 -3.08 0.38 6.41
C ALA A 24 -1.76 1.16 6.44
N LEU A 25 -1.28 1.51 5.25
CA LEU A 25 -0.12 2.37 5.08
C LEU A 25 -0.29 3.38 3.95
N LEU A 26 0.33 4.53 4.15
CA LEU A 26 0.41 5.63 3.21
C LEU A 26 1.86 5.78 2.75
N VAL A 27 2.04 5.80 1.44
CA VAL A 27 3.34 5.87 0.77
C VAL A 27 3.44 7.14 -0.05
N PHE A 28 4.57 7.82 0.09
CA PHE A 28 4.96 8.95 -0.74
C PHE A 28 6.28 8.62 -1.43
N VAL A 29 6.36 8.86 -2.74
CA VAL A 29 7.61 8.89 -3.48
C VAL A 29 8.32 10.20 -3.12
N ALA A 30 9.49 10.07 -2.51
CA ALA A 30 10.42 11.17 -2.30
C ALA A 30 11.63 10.98 -3.22
N PRO A 31 12.47 12.01 -3.44
CA PRO A 31 13.70 11.85 -4.20
C PRO A 31 14.57 10.72 -3.63
N GLY A 32 14.71 9.64 -4.42
CA GLY A 32 15.56 8.49 -4.11
C GLY A 32 15.01 7.47 -3.10
N HIS A 33 13.83 7.66 -2.50
CA HIS A 33 13.29 6.72 -1.50
C HIS A 33 11.76 6.84 -1.33
N LEU A 34 11.15 5.85 -0.68
CA LEU A 34 9.75 5.89 -0.26
C LEU A 34 9.65 6.44 1.17
N ARG A 35 8.78 7.40 1.41
CA ARG A 35 8.35 7.80 2.76
C ARG A 35 7.07 7.04 3.10
N ILE A 36 7.08 6.35 4.23
CA ILE A 36 6.01 5.44 4.63
C ILE A 36 5.51 5.82 6.01
N TYR A 37 4.19 5.86 6.11
CA TYR A 37 3.43 6.08 7.32
C TYR A 37 2.48 4.89 7.48
N SER A 38 2.51 4.24 8.63
CA SER A 38 1.64 3.10 8.92
C SER A 38 0.83 3.34 10.18
N ASP A 39 -0.27 2.60 10.32
CA ASP A 39 -1.00 2.46 11.57
C ASP A 39 -0.40 1.36 12.47
N ALA A 40 -1.04 1.10 13.61
CA ALA A 40 -0.64 0.07 14.56
C ALA A 40 -0.77 -1.38 14.04
N GLY A 41 -1.51 -1.60 12.94
CA GLY A 41 -1.68 -2.91 12.30
C GLY A 41 -0.47 -3.31 11.44
N ILE A 42 0.37 -2.34 11.07
CA ILE A 42 1.62 -2.56 10.33
C ILE A 42 2.81 -2.14 11.21
N PRO A 43 3.63 -3.10 11.69
CA PRO A 43 4.78 -2.80 12.54
C PRO A 43 5.71 -1.75 11.90
N LEU A 44 6.25 -0.82 12.70
CA LEU A 44 7.21 0.19 12.23
C LEU A 44 8.44 -0.40 11.52
N THR A 45 8.86 -1.60 11.94
CA THR A 45 9.95 -2.36 11.29
C THR A 45 9.64 -2.72 9.83
N LEU A 46 8.35 -2.90 9.50
CA LEU A 46 7.87 -3.12 8.13
C LEU A 46 7.99 -1.86 7.27
N ALA A 47 7.66 -0.70 7.87
CA ALA A 47 7.78 0.59 7.20
C ALA A 47 9.26 0.88 6.86
N ASP A 48 10.19 0.48 7.72
CA ASP A 48 11.63 0.61 7.48
C ASP A 48 12.13 -0.28 6.33
N VAL A 49 11.65 -1.53 6.23
CA VAL A 49 12.00 -2.37 5.09
C VAL A 49 11.45 -1.78 3.79
N ALA A 50 10.23 -1.27 3.80
CA ALA A 50 9.65 -0.67 2.61
C ALA A 50 10.30 0.68 2.23
N ARG A 51 10.96 1.40 3.16
CA ARG A 51 11.84 2.55 2.85
C ARG A 51 13.08 2.15 2.06
N SER A 52 13.56 0.91 2.22
CA SER A 52 14.75 0.39 1.52
C SER A 52 14.46 -0.11 0.10
N VAL A 53 13.20 -0.12 -0.33
CA VAL A 53 12.78 -0.58 -1.65
C VAL A 53 13.24 0.40 -2.74
N PRO A 54 14.04 -0.03 -3.73
CA PRO A 54 14.41 0.80 -4.87
C PRO A 54 13.18 1.29 -5.65
N LEU A 55 13.18 2.56 -6.07
CA LEU A 55 12.05 3.16 -6.79
C LEU A 55 11.77 2.53 -8.17
N ASP A 56 12.71 1.77 -8.72
CA ASP A 56 12.61 1.01 -9.97
C ASP A 56 12.22 -0.46 -9.75
N ALA A 57 12.12 -0.93 -8.49
CA ALA A 57 11.79 -2.31 -8.19
C ALA A 57 10.44 -2.73 -8.81
N PRO A 58 10.31 -3.98 -9.27
CA PRO A 58 9.07 -4.51 -9.83
C PRO A 58 8.13 -4.94 -8.70
N THR A 59 7.65 -3.98 -7.90
CA THR A 59 6.67 -4.21 -6.84
C THR A 59 5.28 -3.72 -7.29
N PRO A 60 4.19 -4.33 -6.80
CA PRO A 60 2.83 -3.85 -7.10
C PRO A 60 2.61 -2.41 -6.65
N LEU A 61 3.25 -2.00 -5.54
CA LEU A 61 3.19 -0.64 -5.03
C LEU A 61 3.72 0.37 -6.04
N LEU A 62 4.95 0.16 -6.52
CA LEU A 62 5.57 1.05 -7.48
C LEU A 62 4.89 0.96 -8.85
N HIS A 63 4.35 -0.19 -9.21
CA HIS A 63 3.54 -0.32 -10.42
C HIS A 63 2.25 0.53 -10.34
N ALA A 64 1.54 0.51 -9.22
CA ALA A 64 0.33 1.31 -9.03
C ALA A 64 0.63 2.82 -9.10
N ILE A 65 1.72 3.25 -8.46
CA ILE A 65 2.24 4.63 -8.51
C ILE A 65 2.61 5.01 -9.95
N ARG A 66 3.35 4.17 -10.67
CA ARG A 66 3.81 4.52 -12.03
C ARG A 66 2.68 4.55 -13.04
N SER A 67 1.74 3.61 -12.93
CA SER A 67 0.65 3.43 -13.90
C SER A 67 -0.58 4.27 -13.60
N GLY A 68 -0.69 4.82 -12.39
CA GLY A 68 -1.92 5.45 -11.92
C GLY A 68 -3.10 4.48 -11.80
N ARG A 69 -2.86 3.16 -11.82
CA ARG A 69 -3.91 2.14 -11.74
C ARG A 69 -3.84 1.35 -10.44
N PRO A 70 -4.98 1.13 -9.77
CA PRO A 70 -5.00 0.34 -8.55
C PRO A 70 -4.59 -1.12 -8.82
N GLN A 71 -3.93 -1.73 -7.86
CA GLN A 71 -3.50 -3.12 -7.88
C GLN A 71 -4.17 -3.86 -6.72
N PHE A 72 -4.86 -4.94 -7.06
CA PHE A 72 -5.53 -5.81 -6.10
C PHE A 72 -4.90 -7.19 -6.18
N LEU A 73 -4.56 -7.73 -5.01
CA LEU A 73 -3.95 -9.04 -4.87
C LEU A 73 -4.62 -9.79 -3.74
N ALA A 74 -5.11 -10.98 -4.04
CA ALA A 74 -5.86 -11.78 -3.09
C ALA A 74 -4.97 -12.43 -2.03
N ASP A 75 -3.74 -12.82 -2.41
CA ASP A 75 -2.82 -13.56 -1.56
C ASP A 75 -1.37 -13.53 -2.07
N ARG A 76 -0.48 -14.23 -1.36
CA ARG A 76 0.94 -14.35 -1.70
C ARG A 76 1.19 -15.21 -2.95
N ALA A 77 0.31 -16.15 -3.28
CA ALA A 77 0.47 -16.94 -4.50
C ALA A 77 0.23 -16.06 -5.73
N GLU A 78 -0.76 -15.18 -5.69
CA GLU A 78 -1.03 -14.19 -6.73
C GLU A 78 0.12 -13.17 -6.85
N TYR A 79 0.72 -12.74 -5.72
CA TYR A 79 1.98 -11.98 -5.74
C TYR A 79 2.99 -12.70 -6.63
N HIS A 80 3.39 -13.92 -6.26
CA HIS A 80 4.53 -14.58 -6.89
C HIS A 80 4.28 -14.91 -8.36
N SER A 81 3.02 -15.17 -8.72
CA SER A 81 2.62 -15.42 -10.11
C SER A 81 2.79 -14.19 -10.99
N ARG A 82 2.28 -13.03 -10.56
CA ARG A 82 2.26 -11.81 -11.37
C ARG A 82 3.53 -10.94 -11.19
N TRP A 83 4.27 -11.10 -10.10
CA TRP A 83 5.56 -10.42 -9.80
C TRP A 83 6.65 -11.42 -9.41
N PRO A 84 7.09 -12.28 -10.33
CA PRO A 84 8.12 -13.29 -10.04
C PRO A 84 9.48 -12.67 -9.70
N GLN A 85 9.75 -11.45 -10.16
CA GLN A 85 10.95 -10.67 -9.86
C GLN A 85 10.75 -9.66 -8.72
N GLY A 86 9.57 -9.66 -8.09
CA GLY A 86 9.24 -8.74 -7.01
C GLY A 86 10.06 -9.02 -5.76
N ILE A 87 10.18 -8.00 -4.91
CA ILE A 87 10.88 -8.10 -3.63
C ILE A 87 10.08 -9.01 -2.70
N SER A 88 10.74 -9.96 -2.05
CA SER A 88 10.10 -10.81 -1.06
C SER A 88 9.54 -9.98 0.10
N GLU A 89 8.27 -10.22 0.43
CA GLU A 89 7.58 -9.58 1.57
C GLU A 89 7.26 -10.63 2.64
N PRO A 90 8.28 -11.22 3.30
CA PRO A 90 8.13 -12.38 4.18
C PRO A 90 7.26 -12.11 5.42
N TRP A 91 6.99 -10.85 5.72
CA TRP A 91 6.16 -10.41 6.83
C TRP A 91 4.66 -10.44 6.54
N LEU A 92 4.26 -10.57 5.26
CA LEU A 92 2.86 -10.82 4.92
C LEU A 92 2.57 -12.32 5.03
N GLY A 93 1.54 -12.64 5.80
CA GLY A 93 1.02 -14.00 5.87
C GLY A 93 0.68 -14.54 4.46
N PRO A 94 0.73 -15.86 4.25
CA PRO A 94 0.45 -16.46 2.93
C PRO A 94 -0.92 -16.08 2.36
N ASP A 95 -1.85 -15.77 3.25
CA ASP A 95 -3.26 -15.58 3.01
C ASP A 95 -3.71 -14.11 3.07
N VAL A 96 -2.77 -13.18 3.22
CA VAL A 96 -3.06 -11.76 3.36
C VAL A 96 -3.23 -11.15 1.96
N GLY A 97 -4.43 -10.63 1.71
CA GLY A 97 -4.71 -9.85 0.52
C GLY A 97 -4.21 -8.42 0.68
N ARG A 98 -4.02 -7.72 -0.45
CA ARG A 98 -3.65 -6.32 -0.43
C ARG A 98 -4.21 -5.55 -1.61
N SER A 99 -4.43 -4.28 -1.34
CA SER A 99 -4.95 -3.31 -2.29
C SER A 99 -4.08 -2.09 -2.26
N VAL A 100 -3.55 -1.72 -3.42
CA VAL A 100 -2.77 -0.50 -3.60
C VAL A 100 -3.55 0.39 -4.52
N ALA A 101 -3.77 1.63 -4.14
CA ALA A 101 -4.33 2.63 -5.02
C ALA A 101 -3.46 3.90 -5.01
N PRO A 102 -3.24 4.53 -6.17
CA PRO A 102 -2.52 5.79 -6.24
C PRO A 102 -3.31 6.92 -5.59
N LEU A 103 -2.60 7.92 -5.09
CA LEU A 103 -3.13 9.15 -4.52
C LEU A 103 -2.55 10.32 -5.32
N GLY A 104 -3.43 11.07 -5.96
CA GLY A 104 -3.06 12.19 -6.82
C GLY A 104 -4.20 12.51 -7.77
N PRO A 105 -4.19 13.69 -8.41
CA PRO A 105 -5.16 14.01 -9.44
C PRO A 105 -5.07 12.95 -10.55
N SER A 106 -6.20 12.40 -10.96
CA SER A 106 -6.30 11.58 -12.17
C SER A 106 -6.02 12.48 -13.39
N GLY A 107 -4.77 12.53 -13.86
CA GLY A 107 -4.31 13.40 -14.94
C GLY A 107 -2.91 13.02 -15.45
N ASP A 108 -2.33 13.83 -16.33
CA ASP A 108 -1.03 13.57 -16.97
C ASP A 108 0.17 13.55 -15.99
N ASP A 109 -0.03 13.99 -14.74
CA ASP A 109 0.99 13.93 -13.71
C ASP A 109 1.05 12.54 -13.06
N GLN A 110 2.25 11.95 -13.06
CA GLN A 110 2.49 10.66 -12.42
C GLN A 110 2.20 10.75 -10.91
N PRO A 111 1.30 9.91 -10.35
CA PRO A 111 0.96 10.01 -8.95
C PRO A 111 2.20 9.72 -8.11
N GLN A 112 2.54 10.67 -7.22
CA GLN A 112 3.70 10.55 -6.34
C GLN A 112 3.34 9.89 -5.01
N ARG A 113 2.09 9.44 -4.84
CA ARG A 113 1.59 8.90 -3.58
C ARG A 113 0.73 7.69 -3.86
N ALA A 114 0.64 6.79 -2.89
CA ALA A 114 -0.28 5.66 -2.91
C ALA A 114 -0.67 5.28 -1.49
N TRP A 115 -1.86 4.72 -1.33
CA TRP A 115 -2.24 4.00 -0.13
C TRP A 115 -2.16 2.50 -0.42
N MET A 116 -1.70 1.74 0.55
CA MET A 116 -1.78 0.29 0.54
C MET A 116 -2.50 -0.17 1.79
N VAL A 117 -3.36 -1.15 1.60
CA VAL A 117 -4.18 -1.73 2.64
C VAL A 117 -4.01 -3.23 2.60
N THR A 118 -3.92 -3.85 3.77
CA THR A 118 -3.83 -5.30 3.93
C THR A 118 -5.12 -5.86 4.49
N HIS A 119 -5.53 -7.02 3.98
CA HIS A 119 -6.80 -7.66 4.32
C HIS A 119 -6.54 -9.08 4.81
N ASP A 120 -7.18 -9.47 5.92
CA ASP A 120 -7.29 -10.88 6.26
C ASP A 120 -8.16 -11.60 5.21
N LYS A 121 -7.85 -12.86 4.97
CA LYS A 121 -8.43 -13.76 3.95
C LYS A 121 -9.92 -13.47 3.66
N GLY A 122 -10.26 -13.26 2.38
CA GLY A 122 -11.65 -13.30 1.89
C GLY A 122 -12.23 -11.98 1.35
N CYS A 123 -11.53 -10.86 1.45
CA CYS A 123 -11.95 -9.63 0.76
C CYS A 123 -11.73 -9.74 -0.75
N ARG A 124 -12.62 -10.44 -1.44
CA ARG A 124 -13.02 -10.00 -2.79
C ARG A 124 -13.59 -8.61 -2.58
N LEU A 125 -12.75 -7.58 -2.69
CA LEU A 125 -13.23 -6.21 -2.74
C LEU A 125 -14.39 -6.17 -3.74
N SER A 126 -15.52 -5.72 -3.24
CA SER A 126 -16.75 -5.59 -4.00
C SER A 126 -16.51 -4.69 -5.21
N ALA A 127 -17.36 -4.78 -6.24
CA ALA A 127 -17.20 -3.96 -7.45
C ALA A 127 -17.17 -2.45 -7.12
N ASP A 128 -17.81 -2.03 -6.03
CA ASP A 128 -17.82 -0.65 -5.54
C ASP A 128 -16.48 -0.18 -4.95
N GLU A 129 -15.65 -1.11 -4.46
CA GLU A 129 -14.30 -0.80 -3.95
C GLU A 129 -13.23 -0.82 -5.06
N ARG A 130 -13.62 -1.20 -6.29
CA ARG A 130 -12.77 -1.20 -7.49
C ARG A 130 -13.06 -0.04 -8.46
N ALA A 131 -14.13 0.72 -8.21
CA ALA A 131 -14.63 1.77 -9.09
C ALA A 131 -13.87 3.10 -8.95
#